data_AF-A0A7S1HE60-F1
#
_entry.id   AF-A0A7S1HE60-F1
#
_cell.length_a   1.000
_cell.length_b   1.000
_cell.length_c   1.000
_cell.angle_alpha   90.00
_cell.angle_beta   90.00
_cell.angle_gamma   90.00
#
_symmetry.space_group_name_H-M   'P 1'
#
loop_
_entity.id
_entity.type
_entity.pdbx_description
1 polymer ?
#
loop_
_entity_poly.entity_id
_entity_poly.type
_entity_poly.pdbx_seq_one_letter_code
_entity_poly.pdbx_strand_id
1 'polypeptide(L)'
;GQWEANNPACVALFTMPAQVQTLMLCWCIICSCQAIFLMSRWPRVGWELVAAPAIESIVYGLGYQGIGYVKMASGQPLAYARFFMMITITPMILLDINKLASVRLLGLNMNSMQLGANVLLWMFWQASTMSTLVGLKWVFFVLGLLCLGLVLGTSFMIFAAARQSFLLKGTGAGDWVAQRITYLQMAFLPTWTAYM
;
A
#
# COMPACT_ATOMS: atom_id res chain seq x y z
N GLY A 1 -3.42 -16.99 -24.90
CA GLY A 1 -3.65 -15.57 -25.24
C GLY A 1 -5.08 -15.25 -25.68
N GLN A 2 -6.11 -15.92 -25.14
CA GLN A 2 -7.50 -15.67 -25.56
C GLN A 2 -7.99 -14.28 -25.14
N TRP A 3 -7.55 -13.76 -23.98
CA TRP A 3 -7.91 -12.42 -23.54
C TRP A 3 -7.20 -11.34 -24.37
N GLU A 4 -5.92 -11.55 -24.68
CA GLU A 4 -5.11 -10.65 -25.51
C GLU A 4 -5.68 -10.50 -26.92
N ALA A 5 -6.10 -11.61 -27.54
CA ALA A 5 -6.76 -11.58 -28.85
C ALA A 5 -8.06 -10.75 -28.85
N ASN A 6 -8.81 -10.79 -27.74
CA ASN A 6 -10.07 -10.05 -27.60
C ASN A 6 -9.89 -8.60 -27.14
N ASN A 7 -8.72 -8.20 -26.64
CA ASN A 7 -8.47 -6.87 -26.06
C ASN A 7 -7.15 -6.24 -26.56
N PRO A 8 -6.91 -6.12 -27.88
CA PRO A 8 -5.64 -5.64 -28.41
C PRO A 8 -5.33 -4.19 -28.02
N ALA A 9 -6.36 -3.35 -27.87
CA ALA A 9 -6.22 -1.96 -27.42
C ALA A 9 -5.66 -1.88 -25.98
N CYS A 10 -6.09 -2.76 -25.08
CA CYS A 10 -5.55 -2.84 -23.73
C CYS A 10 -4.11 -3.34 -23.74
N VAL A 11 -3.78 -4.27 -24.64
CA VAL A 11 -2.45 -4.87 -24.74
C VAL A 11 -1.40 -3.80 -25.13
N ALA A 12 -1.76 -2.89 -26.04
CA ALA A 12 -0.88 -1.80 -26.47
C ALA A 12 -0.48 -0.85 -25.32
N LEU A 13 -1.37 -0.65 -24.34
CA LEU A 13 -1.14 0.24 -23.20
C LEU A 13 -0.13 -0.31 -22.17
N PHE A 14 0.30 -1.56 -22.29
CA PHE A 14 1.32 -2.13 -21.41
C PHE A 14 2.76 -1.80 -21.83
N THR A 15 2.93 -1.12 -22.97
CA THR A 15 4.23 -0.54 -23.31
C THR A 15 4.45 0.72 -22.47
N MET A 16 5.48 0.70 -21.64
CA MET A 16 5.78 1.82 -20.75
C MET A 16 6.48 2.96 -21.52
N PRO A 17 5.93 4.19 -21.52
CA PRO A 17 6.60 5.32 -22.15
C PRO A 17 7.95 5.62 -21.48
N ALA A 18 8.92 6.12 -22.25
CA ALA A 18 10.25 6.47 -21.75
C ALA A 18 10.20 7.46 -20.57
N GLN A 19 9.27 8.41 -20.59
CA GLN A 19 9.08 9.38 -19.49
C GLN A 19 8.68 8.69 -18.18
N VAL A 20 7.85 7.65 -18.26
CA VAL A 20 7.42 6.87 -17.09
C VAL A 20 8.59 6.05 -16.54
N GLN A 21 9.44 5.49 -17.42
CA GLN A 21 10.66 4.80 -17.01
C GLN A 21 11.62 5.75 -16.26
N THR A 22 11.83 6.96 -16.76
CA THR A 22 12.65 7.97 -16.05
C THR A 22 12.08 8.29 -14.67
N LEU A 23 10.76 8.42 -14.54
CA LEU A 23 10.12 8.65 -13.25
C LEU A 23 10.33 7.48 -12.27
N MET A 24 10.28 6.23 -12.75
CA MET A 24 10.60 5.06 -11.94
C MET A 24 12.05 5.07 -11.45
N LEU A 25 13.00 5.48 -12.30
CA LEU A 25 14.40 5.61 -11.91
C LEU A 25 14.60 6.71 -10.87
N CYS A 26 13.99 7.88 -11.06
CA CYS A 26 14.03 8.96 -10.07
C CYS A 26 13.47 8.52 -8.72
N TRP A 27 12.33 7.83 -8.72
CA TRP A 27 11.72 7.31 -7.49
C TRP A 27 12.62 6.28 -6.81
N CYS A 28 13.20 5.34 -7.57
CA CYS A 28 14.17 4.37 -7.07
C CYS A 28 15.35 5.05 -6.35
N ILE A 29 15.92 6.11 -6.93
CA ILE A 29 17.03 6.86 -6.32
C ILE A 29 16.59 7.53 -5.02
N ILE A 30 15.43 8.20 -5.01
CA ILE A 30 14.89 8.87 -3.82
C ILE A 30 14.70 7.87 -2.68
N CYS A 31 14.05 6.72 -2.95
CA CYS A 31 13.83 5.69 -1.95
C CYS A 31 15.17 5.07 -1.46
N SER A 32 16.15 4.90 -2.34
CA SER A 32 17.50 4.42 -1.95
C SER A 32 18.18 5.40 -1.00
N CYS A 33 18.17 6.70 -1.32
CA CYS A 33 18.71 7.74 -0.46
C CYS A 33 17.99 7.80 0.89
N GLN A 34 16.66 7.68 0.90
CA GLN A 34 15.86 7.64 2.11
C GLN A 34 16.21 6.43 2.99
N ALA A 35 16.36 5.24 2.41
CA ALA A 35 16.76 4.04 3.14
C ALA A 35 18.14 4.21 3.80
N ILE A 36 19.13 4.73 3.05
CA ILE A 36 20.49 5.00 3.58
C ILE A 36 20.45 6.03 4.71
N PHE A 37 19.69 7.11 4.53
CA PHE A 37 19.53 8.12 5.56
C PHE A 37 18.92 7.53 6.84
N LEU A 38 17.88 6.71 6.74
CA LEU A 38 17.24 6.10 7.91
C LEU A 38 18.14 5.05 8.58
N MET A 39 18.92 4.28 7.80
CA MET A 39 19.95 3.39 8.34
C MET A 39 20.99 4.14 9.18
N SER A 40 21.40 5.34 8.75
CA SER A 40 22.36 6.17 9.51
C SER A 40 21.83 6.63 10.89
N ARG A 41 20.52 6.51 11.13
CA ARG A 41 19.87 6.89 12.39
C ARG A 41 19.70 5.71 13.36
N TRP A 42 20.22 4.52 13.02
CA TRP A 42 20.26 3.39 13.94
C TRP A 42 20.96 3.74 15.26
N PRO A 43 20.46 3.31 16.43
CA PRO A 43 19.30 2.44 16.68
C PRO A 43 17.98 3.20 16.96
N ARG A 44 17.89 4.50 16.65
CA ARG A 44 16.75 5.36 17.04
C ARG A 44 15.52 5.21 16.14
N VAL A 45 15.61 4.40 15.09
CA VAL A 45 14.59 4.25 14.05
C VAL A 45 14.25 2.77 13.91
N GLY A 46 12.95 2.46 13.82
CA GLY A 46 12.47 1.10 13.58
C GLY A 46 12.93 0.56 12.22
N TRP A 47 13.14 -0.74 12.13
CA TRP A 47 13.61 -1.38 10.89
C TRP A 47 12.57 -1.25 9.76
N GLU A 48 11.28 -1.14 10.09
CA GLU A 48 10.17 -1.00 9.15
C GLU A 48 10.35 0.25 8.26
N LEU A 49 10.81 1.35 8.87
CA LEU A 49 11.06 2.61 8.18
C LEU A 49 12.24 2.54 7.21
N VAL A 50 13.18 1.62 7.43
CA VAL A 50 14.29 1.34 6.50
C VAL A 50 13.85 0.37 5.41
N ALA A 51 13.13 -0.70 5.79
CA ALA A 51 12.74 -1.77 4.89
C ALA A 51 11.76 -1.30 3.81
N ALA A 52 10.77 -0.48 4.15
CA ALA A 52 9.79 0.03 3.20
C ALA A 52 10.43 0.76 1.99
N PRO A 53 11.23 1.83 2.17
CA PRO A 53 11.88 2.50 1.05
C PRO A 53 12.92 1.61 0.35
N ALA A 54 13.58 0.68 1.07
CA ALA A 54 14.48 -0.27 0.43
C ALA A 54 13.73 -1.19 -0.56
N ILE A 55 12.57 -1.73 -0.16
CA ILE A 55 11.72 -2.56 -1.04
C ILE A 55 11.20 -1.74 -2.23
N GLU A 56 10.76 -0.49 -2.01
CA GLU A 56 10.36 0.39 -3.10
C GLU A 56 11.49 0.59 -4.11
N SER A 57 12.71 0.87 -3.65
CA SER A 57 13.86 1.07 -4.55
C SER A 57 14.09 -0.14 -5.47
N ILE A 58 14.01 -1.36 -4.93
CA ILE A 58 14.14 -2.59 -5.72
C ILE A 58 13.01 -2.70 -6.75
N VAL A 59 11.75 -2.48 -6.34
CA VAL A 59 10.58 -2.66 -7.21
C VAL A 59 10.56 -1.64 -8.34
N TYR A 60 10.83 -0.37 -8.05
CA TYR A 60 10.91 0.66 -9.07
C TYR A 60 12.15 0.51 -9.97
N GLY A 61 13.26 -0.02 -9.44
CA GLY A 61 14.42 -0.42 -10.25
C GLY A 61 14.09 -1.56 -11.23
N LEU A 62 13.37 -2.59 -10.77
CA LEU A 62 12.86 -3.65 -11.65
C LEU A 62 11.84 -3.11 -12.67
N GLY A 63 11.04 -2.12 -12.28
CA GLY A 63 10.10 -1.41 -13.15
C GLY A 63 10.81 -0.66 -14.28
N TYR A 64 11.90 0.05 -13.98
CA TYR A 64 12.74 0.74 -14.96
C TYR A 64 13.30 -0.22 -16.02
N GLN A 65 13.72 -1.42 -15.61
CA GLN A 65 14.22 -2.45 -16.53
C GLN A 65 13.10 -3.20 -17.29
N GLY A 66 11.83 -2.94 -16.99
CA GLY A 66 10.68 -3.62 -17.60
C GLY A 66 10.45 -5.05 -17.09
N ILE A 67 11.11 -5.48 -16.01
CA ILE A 67 11.07 -6.85 -15.46
C ILE A 67 9.89 -7.03 -14.48
N GLY A 68 9.18 -5.94 -14.14
CA GLY A 68 8.10 -5.96 -13.15
C GLY A 68 6.79 -6.67 -13.56
N TYR A 69 6.67 -7.12 -14.81
CA TYR A 69 5.43 -7.68 -15.37
C TYR A 69 5.59 -9.15 -15.78
N VAL A 70 4.60 -9.98 -15.44
CA VAL A 70 4.50 -11.38 -15.86
C VAL A 70 3.32 -11.53 -16.81
N LYS A 71 3.54 -12.16 -17.98
CA LYS A 71 2.46 -12.45 -18.94
C LYS A 71 1.83 -13.79 -18.62
N MET A 72 0.53 -13.81 -18.33
CA MET A 72 -0.21 -15.04 -18.05
C MET A 72 -0.53 -15.82 -19.33
N ALA A 73 -0.87 -17.11 -19.19
CA ALA A 73 -1.32 -17.94 -20.32
C ALA A 73 -2.55 -17.35 -21.06
N SER A 74 -3.40 -16.62 -20.35
CA SER A 74 -4.53 -15.88 -20.92
C SER A 74 -4.10 -14.73 -21.84
N GLY A 75 -2.86 -14.26 -21.74
CA GLY A 75 -2.29 -13.10 -22.44
C GLY A 75 -2.36 -11.80 -21.63
N GLN A 76 -3.03 -11.81 -20.47
CA GLN A 76 -3.08 -10.68 -19.54
C GLN A 76 -1.71 -10.47 -18.88
N PRO A 77 -1.20 -9.22 -18.84
CA PRO A 77 -0.03 -8.90 -18.04
C PRO A 77 -0.40 -8.64 -16.59
N LEU A 78 0.51 -9.03 -15.73
CA LEU A 78 0.34 -9.00 -14.29
C LEU A 78 1.48 -8.19 -13.70
N ALA A 79 1.16 -7.09 -13.01
CA ALA A 79 2.14 -6.21 -12.36
C ALA A 79 2.71 -6.86 -11.08
N TYR A 80 3.45 -7.95 -11.25
CA TYR A 80 3.86 -8.86 -10.20
C TYR A 80 4.77 -8.22 -9.15
N ALA A 81 5.76 -7.43 -9.59
CA ALA A 81 6.65 -6.72 -8.67
C ALA A 81 5.88 -5.72 -7.79
N ARG A 82 4.89 -5.01 -8.37
CA ARG A 82 4.02 -4.09 -7.63
C ARG A 82 3.15 -4.83 -6.62
N PHE A 83 2.55 -5.96 -7.00
CA PHE A 83 1.77 -6.79 -6.08
C PHE A 83 2.60 -7.23 -4.86
N PHE A 84 3.82 -7.74 -5.09
CA PHE A 84 4.69 -8.16 -3.99
C PHE A 84 5.15 -7.00 -3.11
N MET A 85 5.42 -5.84 -3.70
CA MET A 85 5.69 -4.64 -2.95
C MET A 85 4.53 -4.32 -2.01
N MET A 86 3.29 -4.33 -2.54
CA MET A 86 2.10 -4.00 -1.76
C MET A 86 1.86 -5.00 -0.64
N ILE A 87 1.90 -6.30 -0.90
CA ILE A 87 1.65 -7.30 0.16
C ILE A 87 2.72 -7.29 1.27
N THR A 88 3.93 -6.79 0.97
CA THR A 88 5.04 -6.74 1.93
C THR A 88 5.09 -5.42 2.70
N ILE A 89 4.97 -4.28 2.02
CA ILE A 89 5.10 -2.95 2.62
C ILE A 89 3.82 -2.54 3.36
N THR A 90 2.65 -2.82 2.80
CA THR A 90 1.40 -2.30 3.38
C THR A 90 1.11 -2.84 4.79
N PRO A 91 1.40 -4.11 5.15
CA PRO A 91 1.32 -4.53 6.55
C PRO A 91 2.31 -3.81 7.46
N MET A 92 3.52 -3.48 6.98
CA MET A 92 4.53 -2.74 7.78
C MET A 92 4.03 -1.34 8.11
N ILE A 93 3.47 -0.63 7.12
CA ILE A 93 2.87 0.70 7.33
C ILE A 93 1.71 0.61 8.33
N LEU A 94 0.84 -0.39 8.19
CA LEU A 94 -0.29 -0.57 9.11
C LEU A 94 0.16 -0.98 10.51
N LEU A 95 1.26 -1.73 10.65
CA LEU A 95 1.86 -2.03 11.96
C LEU A 95 2.32 -0.74 12.65
N ASP A 96 2.93 0.20 11.93
CA ASP A 96 3.32 1.49 12.49
C ASP A 96 2.12 2.35 12.90
N ILE A 97 1.02 2.33 12.12
CA ILE A 97 -0.23 3.00 12.48
C ILE A 97 -0.84 2.35 13.73
N ASN A 98 -0.85 1.02 13.81
CA ASN A 98 -1.37 0.25 14.93
C ASN A 98 -0.62 0.53 16.25
N LYS A 99 0.61 1.04 16.21
CA LYS A 99 1.37 1.48 17.39
C LYS A 99 0.82 2.79 17.98
N LEU A 100 0.03 3.58 17.24
CA LEU A 100 -0.49 4.87 17.70
C LEU A 100 -1.61 4.74 18.74
N ALA A 101 -2.53 3.80 18.53
CA ALA A 101 -3.63 3.51 19.45
C ALA A 101 -4.20 2.10 19.22
N SER A 102 -4.78 1.51 20.26
CA SER A 102 -5.53 0.26 20.15
C SER A 102 -7.02 0.55 20.04
N VAL A 103 -7.66 0.03 18.99
CA VAL A 103 -9.10 0.16 18.76
C VAL A 103 -9.78 -1.20 18.91
N ARG A 104 -10.87 -1.22 19.69
CA ARG A 104 -11.71 -2.41 19.87
C ARG A 104 -13.15 -2.09 19.51
N LEU A 105 -13.80 -3.00 18.80
CA LEU A 105 -15.22 -2.91 18.44
C LEU A 105 -15.90 -4.21 18.89
N LEU A 106 -16.94 -4.11 19.71
CA LEU A 106 -17.67 -5.28 20.24
C LEU A 106 -16.77 -6.33 20.91
N GLY A 107 -15.69 -5.89 21.56
CA GLY A 107 -14.71 -6.76 22.23
C GLY A 107 -13.64 -7.34 21.29
N LEU A 108 -13.77 -7.18 19.97
CA LEU A 108 -12.77 -7.63 18.99
C LEU A 108 -11.66 -6.59 18.81
N ASN A 109 -10.43 -7.07 18.64
CA ASN A 109 -9.27 -6.22 18.36
C ASN A 109 -9.22 -5.85 16.87
N MET A 110 -9.61 -4.62 16.55
CA MET A 110 -9.69 -4.15 15.16
C MET A 110 -8.31 -4.04 14.51
N ASN A 111 -7.26 -3.74 15.28
CA ASN A 111 -5.88 -3.63 14.79
C ASN A 111 -5.41 -4.94 14.14
N SER A 112 -5.68 -6.09 14.77
CA SER A 112 -5.33 -7.41 14.23
C SER A 112 -6.18 -7.77 13.00
N MET A 113 -7.48 -7.44 13.03
CA MET A 113 -8.36 -7.66 11.89
C MET A 113 -7.95 -6.84 10.67
N GLN A 114 -7.51 -5.59 10.88
CA GLN A 114 -7.01 -4.72 9.82
C GLN A 114 -5.81 -5.34 9.08
N LEU A 115 -4.86 -5.92 9.81
CA LEU A 115 -3.70 -6.58 9.18
C LEU A 115 -4.12 -7.78 8.32
N GLY A 116 -5.03 -8.62 8.84
CA GLY A 116 -5.57 -9.74 8.07
C GLY A 116 -6.35 -9.29 6.84
N ALA A 117 -7.20 -8.28 6.98
CA ALA A 117 -7.95 -7.70 5.87
C ALA A 117 -7.04 -7.07 4.81
N ASN A 118 -5.92 -6.47 5.19
CA ASN A 118 -4.95 -5.91 4.26
C ASN A 118 -4.31 -6.99 3.38
N VAL A 119 -3.95 -8.16 3.94
CA VAL A 119 -3.42 -9.27 3.14
C VAL A 119 -4.48 -9.78 2.15
N LEU A 120 -5.72 -9.97 2.64
CA LEU A 120 -6.84 -10.40 1.80
C LEU A 120 -7.17 -9.40 0.69
N LEU A 121 -7.11 -8.10 0.97
CA LEU A 121 -7.30 -7.02 0.00
C LEU A 121 -6.40 -7.24 -1.23
N TRP A 122 -5.08 -7.39 -1.01
CA TRP A 122 -4.14 -7.56 -2.10
C TRP A 122 -4.32 -8.90 -2.82
N MET A 123 -4.63 -9.98 -2.09
CA MET A 123 -4.92 -11.29 -2.68
C MET A 123 -6.16 -11.24 -3.58
N PHE A 124 -7.24 -10.60 -3.15
CA PHE A 124 -8.45 -10.45 -3.96
C PHE A 124 -8.25 -9.50 -5.15
N TRP A 125 -7.49 -8.42 -4.98
CA TRP A 125 -7.11 -7.55 -6.09
C TRP A 125 -6.32 -8.33 -7.15
N GLN A 126 -5.33 -9.12 -6.73
CA GLN A 126 -4.56 -9.96 -7.61
C GLN A 126 -5.44 -11.04 -8.30
N ALA A 127 -6.30 -11.72 -7.54
CA ALA A 127 -7.23 -12.70 -8.10
C ALA A 127 -8.20 -12.08 -9.13
N SER A 128 -8.64 -10.84 -8.90
CA SER A 128 -9.46 -10.07 -9.84
C SER A 128 -8.73 -9.79 -11.15
N THR A 129 -7.45 -9.37 -11.08
CA THR A 129 -6.64 -9.12 -12.30
C THR A 129 -6.34 -10.39 -13.10
N MET A 130 -6.20 -11.54 -12.42
CA MET A 130 -5.94 -12.83 -13.05
C MET A 130 -7.19 -13.52 -13.64
N SER A 131 -8.38 -13.11 -13.21
CA SER A 131 -9.63 -13.76 -13.61
C SER A 131 -10.02 -13.43 -15.05
N THR A 132 -10.22 -14.47 -15.86
CA THR A 132 -10.72 -14.36 -17.25
C THR A 132 -12.24 -14.26 -17.31
N LEU A 133 -12.94 -14.85 -16.33
CA LEU A 133 -14.40 -14.79 -16.21
C LEU A 133 -14.82 -13.45 -15.60
N VAL A 134 -15.67 -12.71 -16.32
CA VAL A 134 -16.13 -11.37 -15.91
C VAL A 134 -16.85 -11.40 -14.55
N GLY A 135 -17.70 -12.40 -14.30
CA GLY A 135 -18.41 -12.53 -13.03
C GLY A 135 -17.46 -12.68 -11.83
N LEU A 136 -16.47 -13.58 -11.92
CA LEU A 136 -15.49 -13.79 -10.85
C LEU A 136 -14.60 -12.57 -10.63
N LYS A 137 -14.21 -11.86 -11.70
CA LYS A 137 -13.45 -10.62 -11.61
C LYS A 137 -14.16 -9.59 -10.73
N TRP A 138 -15.46 -9.40 -10.92
CA TRP A 138 -16.27 -8.47 -10.11
C TRP A 138 -16.45 -8.95 -8.68
N VAL A 139 -16.67 -10.25 -8.46
CA VAL A 139 -16.76 -10.81 -7.10
C VAL A 139 -15.48 -10.54 -6.30
N PHE A 140 -14.31 -10.86 -6.87
CA PHE A 140 -13.03 -10.58 -6.21
C PHE A 140 -12.78 -9.08 -6.02
N PHE A 141 -13.19 -8.25 -6.99
CA PHE A 141 -13.08 -6.79 -6.85
C PHE A 141 -13.92 -6.25 -5.67
N VAL A 142 -15.18 -6.68 -5.54
CA VAL A 142 -16.07 -6.26 -4.45
C VAL A 142 -15.56 -6.76 -3.09
N LEU A 143 -15.07 -8.00 -3.00
CA LEU A 143 -14.45 -8.51 -1.78
C LEU A 143 -13.20 -7.70 -1.39
N GLY A 144 -12.37 -7.33 -2.37
CA GLY A 144 -11.25 -6.41 -2.15
C GLY A 144 -11.71 -5.05 -1.61
N LEU A 145 -12.75 -4.45 -2.17
CA LEU A 145 -13.31 -3.18 -1.69
C LEU A 145 -13.82 -3.27 -0.24
N LEU A 146 -14.47 -4.37 0.15
CA LEU A 146 -14.91 -4.58 1.52
C LEU A 146 -13.72 -4.67 2.48
N CYS A 147 -12.66 -5.38 2.10
CA CYS A 147 -11.42 -5.43 2.88
C CYS A 147 -10.78 -4.04 3.01
N LEU A 148 -10.72 -3.26 1.92
CA LEU A 148 -10.22 -1.88 1.96
C LEU A 148 -11.07 -1.00 2.90
N GLY A 149 -12.39 -1.11 2.83
CA GLY A 149 -13.29 -0.38 3.72
C GLY A 149 -13.00 -0.66 5.19
N LEU A 150 -12.74 -1.93 5.55
CA LEU A 150 -12.32 -2.29 6.90
C LEU A 150 -10.95 -1.71 7.26
N VAL A 151 -9.97 -1.76 6.35
CA VAL A 151 -8.63 -1.21 6.57
C VAL A 151 -8.69 0.30 6.79
N LEU A 152 -9.35 1.05 5.91
CA LEU A 152 -9.47 2.50 6.00
C LEU A 152 -10.31 2.92 7.20
N GLY A 153 -11.44 2.25 7.45
CA GLY A 153 -12.29 2.52 8.60
C GLY A 153 -11.55 2.32 9.93
N THR A 154 -10.78 1.24 10.04
CA THR A 154 -9.99 0.98 11.25
C THR A 154 -8.85 1.98 11.41
N SER A 155 -8.10 2.29 10.33
CA SER A 155 -7.05 3.33 10.37
C SER A 155 -7.59 4.68 10.79
N PHE A 156 -8.77 5.07 10.27
CA PHE A 156 -9.43 6.31 10.65
C PHE A 156 -9.72 6.36 12.16
N MET A 157 -10.28 5.27 12.71
CA MET A 157 -10.54 5.18 14.15
C MET A 157 -9.25 5.25 14.98
N ILE A 158 -8.16 4.61 14.53
CA ILE A 158 -6.85 4.66 15.20
C ILE A 158 -6.31 6.10 15.23
N PHE A 159 -6.29 6.79 14.09
CA PHE A 159 -5.84 8.18 14.02
C PHE A 159 -6.70 9.12 14.89
N ALA A 160 -8.02 8.93 14.87
CA ALA A 160 -8.94 9.72 15.70
C ALA A 160 -8.70 9.50 17.21
N ALA A 161 -8.56 8.24 17.64
CA ALA A 161 -8.29 7.89 19.03
C ALA A 161 -6.92 8.39 19.50
N ALA A 162 -5.90 8.26 18.66
CA ALA A 162 -4.56 8.77 18.94
C ALA A 162 -4.58 10.30 19.10
N ARG A 163 -5.21 11.02 18.17
CA ARG A 163 -5.35 12.49 18.22
C ARG A 163 -6.04 12.93 19.51
N GLN A 164 -7.17 12.33 19.87
CA GLN A 164 -7.91 12.68 21.08
C GLN A 164 -7.07 12.44 22.34
N SER A 165 -6.32 11.34 22.40
CA SER A 165 -5.47 11.00 23.53
C SER A 165 -4.36 12.03 23.78
N PHE A 166 -3.83 12.68 22.73
CA PHE A 166 -2.82 13.74 22.89
C PHE A 166 -3.43 15.11 23.22
N LEU A 167 -4.60 15.44 22.66
CA LEU A 167 -5.31 16.69 22.99
C LEU A 167 -5.76 16.73 24.45
N LEU A 168 -6.21 15.59 25.00
CA LEU A 168 -6.64 15.50 26.40
C LEU A 168 -5.51 15.78 27.41
N LYS A 169 -4.24 15.70 27.00
CA LYS A 169 -3.11 16.03 27.89
C LYS A 169 -2.99 17.54 28.16
N GLY A 170 -3.56 18.40 27.31
CA GLY A 170 -3.55 19.86 27.51
C GLY A 170 -2.15 20.49 27.57
N THR A 171 -1.15 19.89 26.89
CA THR A 171 0.22 20.41 26.83
C THR A 171 0.52 20.91 25.42
N GLY A 172 1.32 21.98 25.28
CA GLY A 172 1.71 22.49 23.97
C GLY A 172 2.45 21.46 23.10
N ALA A 173 3.19 20.53 23.72
CA ALA A 173 3.78 19.39 23.03
C ALA A 173 2.71 18.39 22.54
N GLY A 174 1.65 18.15 23.32
CA GLY A 174 0.53 17.30 22.94
C GLY A 174 -0.23 17.85 21.73
N ASP A 175 -0.51 19.15 21.71
CA ASP A 175 -1.19 19.82 20.60
C ASP A 175 -0.38 19.71 19.30
N TRP A 176 0.93 19.89 19.39
CA TRP A 176 1.83 19.75 18.25
C TRP A 176 1.87 18.33 17.69
N VAL A 177 1.87 17.31 18.55
CA VAL A 177 1.77 15.90 18.12
C VAL A 177 0.41 15.61 17.48
N ALA A 178 -0.69 16.10 18.06
CA ALA A 178 -2.04 15.93 17.53
C ALA A 178 -2.19 16.56 16.12
N GLN A 179 -1.55 17.70 15.87
CA GLN A 179 -1.51 18.31 14.54
C GLN A 179 -0.77 17.43 13.52
N ARG A 180 0.38 16.85 13.90
CA ARG A 180 1.13 15.93 13.03
C ARG A 180 0.36 14.66 12.71
N ILE A 181 -0.37 14.10 13.67
CA ILE A 181 -1.26 12.96 13.46
C ILE A 181 -2.33 13.30 12.40
N THR A 182 -2.85 14.53 12.43
CA THR A 182 -3.83 15.00 11.42
C THR A 182 -3.21 15.06 10.03
N TYR A 183 -1.98 15.56 9.88
CA TYR A 183 -1.29 15.56 8.59
C TYR A 183 -0.99 14.14 8.08
N LEU A 184 -0.60 13.22 8.98
CA LEU A 184 -0.42 11.82 8.62
C LEU A 184 -1.71 11.19 8.11
N GLN A 185 -2.84 11.46 8.77
CA GLN A 185 -4.15 10.99 8.32
C GLN A 185 -4.53 11.57 6.94
N MET A 186 -4.29 12.86 6.72
CA MET A 186 -4.52 13.54 5.44
C MET A 186 -3.63 13.02 4.31
N ALA A 187 -2.42 12.55 4.62
CA ALA A 187 -1.57 11.89 3.63
C ALA A 187 -2.00 10.44 3.39
N PHE A 188 -2.35 9.71 4.46
CA PHE A 188 -2.68 8.29 4.41
C PHE A 188 -3.96 8.00 3.63
N LEU A 189 -5.07 8.67 3.94
CA LEU A 189 -6.37 8.32 3.35
C LEU A 189 -6.39 8.51 1.83
N PRO A 190 -5.99 9.67 1.26
CA PRO A 190 -6.04 9.87 -0.19
C PRO A 190 -5.08 8.94 -0.94
N THR A 191 -3.87 8.71 -0.41
CA THR A 191 -2.89 7.83 -1.05
C THR A 191 -3.38 6.39 -1.09
N TRP A 192 -4.01 5.90 -0.03
CA TRP A 192 -4.56 4.54 0.01
C TRP A 192 -5.81 4.38 -0.85
N THR A 193 -6.69 5.39 -0.91
CA THR A 193 -7.85 5.34 -1.80
C THR A 193 -7.48 5.42 -3.28
N ALA A 194 -6.34 6.03 -3.63
CA ALA A 194 -5.89 6.15 -5.02
C ALA A 194 -5.36 4.83 -5.63
N TYR A 195 -5.19 3.77 -4.83
CA TYR A 195 -4.84 2.43 -5.33
C TYR A 195 -6.03 1.63 -5.86
N MET A 196 -7.26 2.16 -5.71
CA MET A 196 -8.51 1.63 -6.29
C MET A 196 -8.82 2.32 -7.60
#